data_AF-A0AAW7V881-F1
#
_entry.id   AF-A0AAW7V881-F1
#
_cell.length_a   1.000
_cell.length_b   1.000
_cell.length_c   1.000
_cell.angle_alpha   90.00
_cell.angle_beta   90.00
_cell.angle_gamma   90.00
#
_symmetry.space_group_name_H-M   'P 1'
#
loop_
_entity.id
_entity.type
_entity.pdbx_description
1 polymer ?
#
loop_
_entity_poly.entity_id
_entity_poly.type
_entity_poly.pdbx_seq_one_letter_code
_entity_poly.pdbx_strand_id
1 'polypeptide(L)'
;VKHHLEEFVRQFKWALVSRQIYKWLQITPEETLTDIQRAARFYYLQKQAFGGKVAEHSFGTSTTSPPRFNLLRIEEELSAAHLRLSRTVIEHMDWQQCIERYDRPHTLFYCDPP
;
A
#
# COMPACT_ATOMS: atom_id res chain seq x y z
N VAL A 1 8.88 -5.32 -2.13
CA VAL A 1 9.63 -4.30 -1.32
C VAL A 1 10.81 -4.92 -0.59
N LYS A 2 10.63 -5.87 0.33
CA LYS A 2 11.74 -6.47 1.13
C LYS A 2 12.99 -6.88 0.33
N HIS A 3 12.79 -7.51 -0.83
CA HIS A 3 13.90 -8.04 -1.64
C HIS A 3 14.34 -7.13 -2.79
N HIS A 4 13.51 -6.17 -3.20
CA HIS A 4 13.68 -5.37 -4.42
C HIS A 4 13.22 -3.92 -4.19
N LEU A 5 13.70 -3.28 -3.13
CA LEU A 5 13.30 -1.92 -2.78
C LEU A 5 13.74 -0.92 -3.86
N GLU A 6 14.99 -0.99 -4.29
CA GLU A 6 15.54 -0.10 -5.32
C GLU A 6 14.75 -0.22 -6.63
N GLU A 7 14.47 -1.44 -7.08
CA GLU A 7 13.70 -1.66 -8.31
C GLU A 7 12.27 -1.13 -8.19
N PHE A 8 11.65 -1.30 -7.02
CA PHE A 8 10.33 -0.74 -6.73
C PHE A 8 10.33 0.79 -6.80
N VAL A 9 11.28 1.45 -6.14
CA VAL A 9 11.42 2.92 -6.18
C VAL A 9 11.72 3.40 -7.60
N ARG A 10 12.53 2.64 -8.35
CA ARG A 10 12.88 2.95 -9.74
C ARG A 10 11.67 3.03 -10.67
N GLN A 11 10.61 2.24 -10.43
CA GLN A 11 9.35 2.33 -11.18
C GLN A 11 8.72 3.74 -11.13
N PHE A 12 9.07 4.53 -10.10
CA PHE A 12 8.48 5.84 -9.85
C PHE A 12 9.40 7.02 -10.16
N LYS A 13 10.66 6.79 -10.54
CA LYS A 13 11.69 7.84 -10.72
C LYS A 13 11.23 8.98 -11.65
N TRP A 14 10.48 8.65 -12.69
CA TRP A 14 9.93 9.62 -13.66
C TRP A 14 8.41 9.56 -13.77
N ALA A 15 7.75 8.87 -12.84
CA ALA A 15 6.31 8.80 -12.85
C ALA A 15 5.74 10.19 -12.50
N LEU A 16 4.54 10.47 -13.02
CA LEU A 16 3.79 11.68 -12.71
C LEU A 16 2.44 11.27 -12.14
N VAL A 17 1.89 12.12 -11.28
CA VAL A 17 0.49 11.99 -10.85
C VAL A 17 -0.39 12.39 -12.03
N SER A 18 -1.16 11.44 -12.55
CA SER A 18 -2.02 11.66 -13.72
C SER A 18 -3.27 10.79 -13.63
N ARG A 19 -4.43 11.44 -13.83
CA ARG A 19 -5.71 10.73 -13.91
C ARG A 19 -5.74 9.73 -15.05
N GLN A 20 -5.07 10.03 -16.16
CA GLN A 20 -5.03 9.12 -17.31
C GLN A 20 -4.21 7.86 -16.99
N ILE A 21 -3.03 8.05 -16.38
CA ILE A 21 -2.18 6.94 -15.93
C ILE A 21 -2.92 6.09 -14.90
N TYR A 22 -3.63 6.73 -13.97
CA TYR A 22 -4.46 6.03 -13.00
C TYR A 22 -5.50 5.11 -13.65
N LYS A 23 -6.27 5.64 -14.61
CA LYS A 23 -7.27 4.84 -15.34
C LYS A 23 -6.64 3.70 -16.13
N TRP A 24 -5.49 3.93 -16.78
CA TRP A 24 -4.76 2.88 -17.48
C TRP A 24 -4.32 1.77 -16.53
N LEU A 25 -3.72 2.12 -15.39
CA LEU A 25 -3.32 1.15 -14.39
C LEU A 25 -4.50 0.37 -13.82
N GLN A 26 -5.69 0.99 -13.65
CA GLN A 26 -6.89 0.25 -13.22
C GLN A 26 -7.26 -0.88 -14.18
N ILE A 27 -7.22 -0.62 -15.49
CA ILE A 27 -7.62 -1.60 -16.51
C ILE A 27 -6.50 -2.58 -16.91
N THR A 28 -5.25 -2.31 -16.54
CA THR A 28 -4.13 -3.23 -16.81
C THR A 28 -4.35 -4.56 -16.09
N PRO A 29 -4.39 -5.69 -16.81
CA PRO A 29 -4.46 -7.02 -16.20
C PRO A 29 -3.24 -7.29 -15.31
N GLU A 30 -3.44 -7.92 -14.17
CA GLU A 30 -2.36 -8.14 -13.20
C GLU A 30 -1.43 -9.29 -13.61
N GLU A 31 -1.97 -10.24 -14.36
CA GLU A 31 -1.30 -11.45 -14.83
C GLU A 31 -0.18 -11.15 -15.83
N THR A 32 -0.22 -9.98 -16.48
CA THR A 32 0.81 -9.54 -17.42
C THR A 32 1.97 -8.82 -16.74
N LEU A 33 1.90 -8.59 -15.43
CA LEU A 33 2.86 -7.80 -14.67
C LEU A 33 3.76 -8.68 -13.79
N THR A 34 5.01 -8.26 -13.64
CA THR A 34 5.89 -8.86 -12.62
C THR A 34 5.37 -8.56 -11.22
N ASP A 35 5.85 -9.30 -10.22
CA ASP A 35 5.56 -9.04 -8.80
C ASP A 35 5.86 -7.59 -8.38
N ILE A 36 6.99 -7.03 -8.83
CA ILE A 36 7.37 -5.64 -8.55
C ILE A 36 6.43 -4.66 -9.26
N GLN A 37 6.07 -4.93 -10.51
CA GLN A 37 5.14 -4.09 -11.26
C GLN A 37 3.73 -4.11 -10.65
N ARG A 38 3.25 -5.28 -10.19
CA ARG A 38 1.99 -5.39 -9.46
C ARG A 38 2.03 -4.59 -8.16
N ALA A 39 3.12 -4.69 -7.39
CA ALA A 39 3.29 -3.90 -6.18
C ALA A 39 3.30 -2.39 -6.48
N ALA A 40 3.99 -1.97 -7.53
CA ALA A 40 4.05 -0.56 -7.93
C ALA A 40 2.67 -0.04 -8.40
N ARG A 41 1.95 -0.83 -9.20
CA ARG A 41 0.57 -0.55 -9.60
C ARG A 41 -0.34 -0.37 -8.39
N PHE A 42 -0.34 -1.34 -7.46
CA PHE A 42 -1.14 -1.28 -6.24
C PHE A 42 -0.83 -0.02 -5.43
N TYR A 43 0.45 0.27 -5.22
CA TYR A 43 0.87 1.44 -4.45
C TYR A 43 0.45 2.76 -5.12
N TYR A 44 0.60 2.89 -6.44
CA TYR A 44 0.15 4.07 -7.21
C TYR A 44 -1.36 4.28 -7.06
N LEU A 45 -2.16 3.23 -7.28
CA LEU A 45 -3.62 3.29 -7.20
C LEU A 45 -4.10 3.62 -5.78
N GLN A 46 -3.51 2.99 -4.77
CA GLN A 46 -3.89 3.20 -3.37
C GLN A 46 -3.57 4.62 -2.88
N LYS A 47 -2.40 5.16 -3.23
CA LYS A 47 -1.97 6.51 -2.81
C LYS A 47 -2.79 7.63 -3.46
N GLN A 48 -3.39 7.37 -4.61
CA GLN A 48 -4.22 8.34 -5.34
C GLN A 48 -5.73 8.10 -5.16
N ALA A 49 -6.12 7.02 -4.47
CA ALA A 49 -7.53 6.75 -4.20
C ALA A 49 -8.10 7.76 -3.20
N PHE A 50 -9.30 8.26 -3.47
CA PHE A 50 -10.07 9.03 -2.51
C PHE A 50 -10.44 8.15 -1.31
N GLY A 51 -10.17 8.64 -0.10
CA GLY A 51 -10.45 7.91 1.15
C GLY A 51 -9.67 6.60 1.34
N GLY A 52 -8.67 6.30 0.49
CA GLY A 52 -7.92 5.04 0.58
C GLY A 52 -8.77 3.78 0.33
N LYS A 53 -9.89 3.90 -0.39
CA LYS A 53 -10.74 2.76 -0.74
C LYS A 53 -10.00 1.79 -1.69
N VAL A 54 -10.07 0.49 -1.37
CA VAL A 54 -9.41 -0.60 -2.13
C VAL A 54 -10.32 -1.23 -3.20
N ALA A 55 -11.64 -1.22 -3.01
CA ALA A 55 -12.59 -1.79 -4.00
C ALA A 55 -13.11 -0.74 -4.99
N GLU A 56 -13.47 0.45 -4.49
CA GLU A 56 -14.00 1.56 -5.29
C GLU A 56 -12.93 2.66 -5.43
N HIS A 57 -11.87 2.32 -6.15
CA HIS A 57 -10.79 3.23 -6.47
C HIS A 57 -11.29 4.42 -7.33
N SER A 58 -11.63 5.53 -6.67
CA SER A 58 -11.86 6.82 -7.35
C SER A 58 -10.65 7.71 -7.19
N PHE A 59 -10.24 8.39 -8.27
CA PHE A 59 -9.08 9.28 -8.22
C PHE A 59 -9.39 10.51 -7.35
N GLY A 60 -8.64 10.67 -6.26
CA GLY A 60 -8.79 11.78 -5.33
C GLY A 60 -8.33 13.11 -5.93
N THR A 61 -9.11 14.16 -5.69
CA THR A 61 -8.79 15.53 -6.12
C THR A 61 -8.80 16.47 -4.92
N SER A 62 -7.87 17.42 -4.90
CA SER A 62 -7.91 18.56 -3.99
C SER A 62 -7.69 19.84 -4.78
N THR A 63 -8.45 20.88 -4.47
CA THR A 63 -8.29 22.23 -5.04
C THR A 63 -7.42 23.13 -4.15
N THR A 64 -7.18 22.73 -2.90
CA THR A 64 -6.50 23.53 -1.88
C THR A 64 -5.14 22.97 -1.51
N SER A 65 -4.71 21.85 -2.09
CA SER A 65 -3.45 21.19 -1.76
C SER A 65 -2.84 20.52 -2.98
N PRO A 66 -1.49 20.46 -3.08
CA PRO A 66 -0.84 19.68 -4.11
C PRO A 66 -1.17 18.18 -3.97
N PRO A 67 -0.96 17.37 -5.02
CA PRO A 67 -1.14 15.94 -4.94
C PRO A 67 -0.38 15.34 -3.76
N ARG A 68 -1.07 14.55 -2.93
CA ARG A 68 -0.48 13.94 -1.72
C ARG A 68 0.60 12.91 -2.04
N PHE A 69 0.68 12.46 -3.27
CA PHE A 69 1.62 11.43 -3.68
C PHE A 69 2.94 12.05 -4.15
N ASN A 70 3.91 12.13 -3.24
CA ASN A 70 5.27 12.56 -3.56
C ASN A 70 6.16 11.33 -3.82
N LEU A 71 6.39 11.06 -5.09
CA LEU A 71 7.16 9.91 -5.56
C LEU A 71 8.63 9.91 -5.10
N LEU A 72 9.17 11.08 -4.78
CA LEU A 72 10.55 11.21 -4.28
C LEU A 72 10.69 10.84 -2.80
N ARG A 73 9.58 10.69 -2.07
CA ARG A 73 9.57 10.38 -0.63
C ARG A 73 9.15 8.96 -0.29
N ILE A 74 9.03 8.10 -1.31
CA ILE A 74 8.61 6.70 -1.13
C ILE A 74 9.55 5.97 -0.16
N GLU A 75 10.86 6.19 -0.27
CA GLU A 75 11.85 5.58 0.63
C GLU A 75 11.66 6.03 2.08
N GLU A 76 11.42 7.33 2.30
CA GLU A 76 11.18 7.87 3.64
C GLU A 76 9.91 7.28 4.26
N GLU A 77 8.82 7.20 3.49
CA GLU A 77 7.56 6.60 3.97
C GLU A 77 7.73 5.12 4.30
N LEU A 78 8.42 4.36 3.45
CA LEU A 78 8.68 2.94 3.68
C LEU A 78 9.58 2.73 4.90
N SER A 79 10.59 3.59 5.10
CA SER A 79 11.44 3.59 6.28
C SER A 79 10.63 3.88 7.55
N ALA A 80 9.75 4.88 7.53
CA ALA A 80 8.88 5.21 8.66
C ALA A 80 7.92 4.05 8.99
N ALA A 81 7.33 3.43 7.98
CA ALA A 81 6.48 2.25 8.14
C ALA A 81 7.27 1.07 8.72
N HIS A 82 8.49 0.84 8.24
CA HIS A 82 9.38 -0.20 8.76
C HIS A 82 9.71 0.02 10.24
N LEU A 83 10.11 1.24 10.63
CA LEU A 83 10.39 1.56 12.03
C LEU A 83 9.18 1.29 12.93
N ARG A 84 7.98 1.70 12.48
CA ARG A 84 6.73 1.47 13.22
C ARG A 84 6.42 -0.02 13.38
N LEU A 85 6.65 -0.82 12.35
CA LEU A 85 6.34 -2.25 12.33
C LEU A 85 7.51 -3.14 12.78
N SER A 86 8.68 -2.58 13.07
CA SER A 86 9.92 -3.32 13.36
C SER A 86 9.81 -4.30 14.52
N ARG A 87 8.90 -4.03 15.46
CA ARG A 87 8.62 -4.87 16.64
C ARG A 87 7.26 -5.58 16.57
N THR A 88 6.67 -5.67 15.38
CA THR A 88 5.36 -6.29 15.15
C THR A 88 5.54 -7.58 14.36
N VAL A 89 4.80 -8.62 14.74
CA VAL A 89 4.66 -9.86 13.95
C VAL A 89 3.43 -9.70 13.06
N ILE A 90 3.59 -9.94 11.76
CA ILE A 90 2.48 -9.88 10.78
C ILE A 90 2.15 -11.31 10.37
N GLU A 91 0.91 -11.70 10.59
CA GLU A 91 0.38 -13.02 10.25
C GLU A 91 -0.64 -12.89 9.11
N HIS A 92 -0.63 -13.86 8.18
CA HIS A 92 -1.62 -13.97 7.11
C HIS A 92 -2.37 -15.29 7.27
N MET A 93 -3.39 -15.29 8.14
CA MET A 93 -4.22 -16.45 8.48
C MET A 93 -5.61 -16.01 8.95
N ASP A 94 -6.47 -16.99 9.23
CA ASP A 94 -7.79 -16.73 9.79
C ASP A 94 -7.70 -16.10 11.19
N TRP A 95 -8.61 -15.17 11.49
CA TRP A 95 -8.58 -14.41 12.73
C TRP A 95 -8.76 -15.31 13.97
N GLN A 96 -9.53 -16.40 13.86
CA GLN A 96 -9.76 -17.33 14.97
C GLN A 96 -8.45 -18.01 15.35
N GLN A 97 -7.71 -18.49 14.36
CA GLN A 97 -6.39 -19.11 14.56
C GLN A 97 -5.38 -18.13 15.14
N CYS A 98 -5.45 -16.85 14.74
CA CYS A 98 -4.62 -15.80 15.31
C CYS A 98 -4.93 -15.57 16.80
N ILE A 99 -6.20 -15.47 17.18
CA ILE A 99 -6.59 -15.31 18.59
C ILE A 99 -6.15 -16.52 19.42
N GLU A 100 -6.44 -17.74 18.98
CA GLU A 100 -6.03 -18.97 19.68
C GLU A 100 -4.53 -19.02 19.95
N ARG A 101 -3.72 -18.55 18.99
CA ARG A 101 -2.26 -18.53 19.11
C ARG A 101 -1.77 -17.57 20.19
N TYR A 102 -2.39 -16.39 20.31
CA TYR A 102 -1.90 -15.28 21.14
C TYR A 102 -2.70 -15.06 22.42
N ASP A 103 -3.78 -15.81 22.67
CA ASP A 103 -4.63 -15.62 23.85
C ASP A 103 -3.87 -15.94 25.15
N ARG A 104 -3.49 -14.90 25.88
CA ARG A 104 -2.74 -14.94 27.13
C ARG A 104 -3.30 -13.87 28.06
N PRO A 105 -3.16 -14.02 29.39
CA PRO A 105 -3.67 -13.03 30.36
C PRO A 105 -3.16 -11.58 30.16
N HIS A 106 -2.06 -11.39 29.43
CA HIS A 106 -1.45 -10.09 29.16
C HIS A 106 -1.72 -9.58 27.72
N THR A 107 -2.46 -10.33 26.90
CA THR A 107 -2.76 -9.95 25.53
C THR A 107 -4.01 -9.08 25.49
N LEU A 108 -3.93 -7.94 24.80
CA LEU A 108 -5.08 -7.12 24.44
C LEU A 108 -5.46 -7.40 22.98
N PHE A 109 -6.69 -7.83 22.75
CA PHE A 109 -7.23 -7.99 21.40
C PHE A 109 -8.03 -6.74 21.00
N TYR A 110 -7.67 -6.15 19.87
CA TYR A 110 -8.48 -5.17 19.16
C TYR A 110 -9.02 -5.84 17.89
N CYS A 111 -10.35 -5.93 17.77
CA CYS A 111 -11.02 -6.56 16.65
C CYS A 111 -11.94 -5.54 15.97
N ASP A 112 -11.77 -5.38 14.66
CA ASP A 112 -12.55 -4.49 13.81
C ASP A 112 -13.22 -5.33 12.71
N PRO A 113 -14.37 -5.98 13.01
CA PRO A 113 -15.05 -6.83 12.05
C PRO A 113 -15.65 -6.02 10.89
N PRO A 114 -15.89 -6.64 9.73
CA PRO A 114 -16.43 -5.97 8.54
C PRO A 114 -17.83 -5.40 8.73
#